data_AF-A0A071MGV2-F1
#
_entry.id   AF-A0A071MGV2-F1
#
_cell.length_a   1.000
_cell.length_b   1.000
_cell.length_c   1.000
_cell.angle_alpha   90.00
_cell.angle_beta   90.00
_cell.angle_gamma   90.00
#
_symmetry.space_group_name_H-M   'P 1'
#
loop_
_entity.id
_entity.type
_entity.pdbx_description
1 polymer ?
#
loop_
_entity_poly.entity_id
_entity_poly.type
_entity_poly.pdbx_seq_one_letter_code
_entity_poly.pdbx_strand_id
1 'polypeptide(L)'
;MNKIRLSSMLIPALCASLLASGGVLADGNGPQSYVEGNRAPKGFARPPFHTKQRASTATIAGLTPALTRHAYGFDSIANQGDGMVVAIVDAYDDPKIESDLGVFSNAFSLPACTSSNGCFTKVYAHGARPKTDSGWALEISLDVEWVHAIAPKAKIMLVEAASASFSDLLAAVDVAVKRGASVVSMSFGGNEFSSETSFDGHFSVAGVTFVASSGDSGTGTEYPAASPYVVSVGGTTLSSDSAGNYVGEAAWSGSGGGVSTTEAEPAGQTAWPIPVAGKRGVPDVSYDANPSSGFAVYDSVAYQGQAGWFQVGGTSAGAPQWSALVAIANSLRMAAGKRSLSGTYDALYTVGKNAYGSAFHDVTTGSNGTCGSVCSAAGGYDYVTGLGSPVAPALVQALVARP
;
A
#
# COMPACT_ATOMS: atom_id res chain seq x y z
N MET A 1 4.72 -50.54 -73.68
CA MET A 1 4.32 -49.23 -74.24
C MET A 1 3.11 -48.72 -73.48
N ASN A 2 2.99 -47.40 -73.39
CA ASN A 2 1.95 -46.58 -72.74
C ASN A 2 2.13 -46.21 -71.26
N LYS A 3 2.47 -44.93 -71.10
CA LYS A 3 2.31 -44.04 -69.95
C LYS A 3 0.85 -44.00 -69.48
N ILE A 4 0.62 -43.72 -68.19
CA ILE A 4 -0.32 -42.68 -67.71
C ILE A 4 -0.03 -42.37 -66.23
N ARG A 5 -0.26 -41.10 -65.89
CA ARG A 5 0.07 -40.33 -64.69
C ARG A 5 -0.73 -40.78 -63.45
N LEU A 6 -0.20 -40.49 -62.25
CA LEU A 6 -0.88 -39.66 -61.24
C LEU A 6 0.15 -39.15 -60.23
N SER A 7 0.23 -37.83 -60.06
CA SER A 7 1.01 -37.13 -59.04
C SER A 7 0.03 -36.25 -58.28
N SER A 8 -0.13 -36.52 -56.98
CA SER A 8 -0.41 -35.54 -55.92
C SER A 8 -0.94 -36.23 -54.65
N MET A 9 -0.06 -36.49 -53.67
CA MET A 9 -0.43 -36.44 -52.25
C MET A 9 0.76 -35.86 -51.49
N LEU A 10 0.63 -34.59 -51.12
CA LEU A 10 1.47 -33.96 -50.10
C LEU A 10 1.07 -34.54 -48.73
N ILE A 11 2.04 -35.03 -47.97
CA ILE A 11 1.98 -35.13 -46.52
C ILE A 11 3.07 -34.20 -45.99
N PRO A 12 2.75 -33.06 -45.36
CA PRO A 12 3.72 -32.37 -44.52
C PRO A 12 3.67 -32.97 -43.11
N ALA A 13 4.84 -33.37 -42.63
CA ALA A 13 5.07 -33.74 -41.25
C ALA A 13 4.68 -32.60 -40.31
N LEU A 14 3.85 -32.91 -39.30
CA LEU A 14 3.49 -31.99 -38.24
C LEU A 14 4.64 -31.94 -37.22
N CYS A 15 5.43 -30.87 -37.28
CA CYS A 15 6.42 -30.55 -36.26
C CYS A 15 5.68 -29.87 -35.09
N ALA A 16 5.53 -30.57 -33.98
CA ALA A 16 4.94 -30.01 -32.77
C ALA A 16 5.97 -29.14 -32.04
N SER A 17 5.86 -27.83 -32.18
CA SER A 17 6.50 -26.86 -31.29
C SER A 17 5.60 -26.62 -30.08
N LEU A 18 6.04 -27.02 -28.90
CA LEU A 18 5.54 -26.50 -27.63
C LEU A 18 5.78 -24.98 -27.60
N LEU A 19 4.71 -24.19 -27.61
CA LEU A 19 4.76 -22.81 -27.14
C LEU A 19 4.17 -22.77 -25.73
N ALA A 20 5.04 -22.38 -24.81
CA ALA A 20 4.77 -22.14 -23.42
C ALA A 20 3.59 -21.19 -23.23
N SER A 21 2.80 -21.45 -22.19
CA SER A 21 1.80 -20.57 -21.61
C SER A 21 2.38 -19.18 -21.39
N GLY A 22 2.00 -18.24 -22.25
CA GLY A 22 2.28 -16.83 -22.07
C GLY A 22 1.64 -16.34 -20.78
N GLY A 23 2.43 -15.66 -19.95
CA GLY A 23 1.91 -14.89 -18.83
C GLY A 23 0.86 -13.91 -19.34
N VAL A 24 -0.29 -13.89 -18.67
CA VAL A 24 -1.32 -12.90 -18.93
C VAL A 24 -0.81 -11.58 -18.37
N LEU A 25 -0.28 -10.72 -19.24
CA LEU A 25 -0.12 -9.31 -18.91
C LEU A 25 -1.53 -8.72 -18.77
N ALA A 26 -1.80 -8.08 -17.64
CA ALA A 26 -3.09 -7.47 -17.36
C ALA A 26 -3.33 -6.29 -18.31
N ASP A 27 -4.26 -6.46 -19.26
CA ASP A 27 -4.75 -5.37 -20.09
C ASP A 27 -5.62 -4.40 -19.27
N GLY A 28 -5.14 -3.15 -19.19
CA GLY A 28 -5.89 -1.92 -19.39
C GLY A 28 -7.12 -1.63 -18.51
N ASN A 29 -6.93 -0.68 -17.58
CA ASN A 29 -7.91 0.31 -17.09
C ASN A 29 -9.37 -0.16 -16.99
N GLY A 30 -9.69 -0.83 -15.89
CA GLY A 30 -11.08 -0.93 -15.43
C GLY A 30 -11.66 0.47 -15.17
N PRO A 31 -12.97 0.68 -15.39
CA PRO A 31 -13.60 1.96 -15.13
C PRO A 31 -13.48 2.34 -13.65
N GLN A 32 -13.05 3.58 -13.46
CA GLN A 32 -13.06 4.42 -12.26
C GLN A 32 -14.12 4.03 -11.23
N SER A 33 -13.66 3.63 -10.06
CA SER A 33 -14.49 3.62 -8.85
C SER A 33 -13.73 4.39 -7.78
N TYR A 34 -14.49 5.11 -6.96
CA TYR A 34 -14.32 6.52 -6.67
C TYR A 34 -14.40 7.41 -7.92
N VAL A 35 -15.24 8.45 -7.88
CA VAL A 35 -15.31 9.44 -8.95
C VAL A 35 -13.97 10.20 -8.94
N GLU A 36 -13.02 9.84 -9.80
CA GLU A 36 -12.04 10.83 -10.27
C GLU A 36 -12.85 12.05 -10.71
N GLY A 37 -12.65 13.15 -10.01
CA GLY A 37 -13.25 14.40 -10.43
C GLY A 37 -13.19 15.47 -9.36
N ASN A 38 -13.49 15.10 -8.11
CA ASN A 38 -13.48 16.08 -7.03
C ASN A 38 -12.25 15.86 -6.15
N ARG A 39 -11.20 16.63 -6.46
CA ARG A 39 -10.12 16.90 -5.50
C ARG A 39 -10.74 17.21 -4.14
N ALA A 40 -10.17 16.66 -3.07
CA ALA A 40 -10.64 16.99 -1.73
C ALA A 40 -10.63 18.52 -1.55
N PRO A 41 -11.70 19.12 -0.99
CA PRO A 41 -11.71 20.55 -0.72
C PRO A 41 -10.49 20.96 0.10
N LYS A 42 -10.04 22.21 -0.04
CA LYS A 42 -8.91 22.71 0.76
C LYS A 42 -9.15 22.45 2.25
N GLY A 43 -8.19 21.82 2.91
CA GLY A 43 -8.30 21.47 4.34
C GLY A 43 -8.93 20.09 4.62
N PHE A 44 -9.29 19.34 3.58
CA PHE A 44 -9.86 17.99 3.69
C PHE A 44 -9.02 16.98 2.92
N ALA A 45 -9.13 15.73 3.34
CA ALA A 45 -8.56 14.57 2.66
C ALA A 45 -9.65 13.69 2.05
N ARG A 46 -9.21 12.73 1.25
CA ARG A 46 -10.01 11.62 0.70
C ARG A 46 -9.19 10.33 0.81
N PRO A 47 -9.84 9.16 0.83
CA PRO A 47 -9.13 7.90 0.74
C PRO A 47 -8.78 7.59 -0.74
N PRO A 48 -7.50 7.34 -1.08
CA PRO A 48 -7.07 6.99 -2.44
C PRO A 48 -7.17 5.47 -2.68
N PHE A 49 -8.40 5.01 -2.91
CA PHE A 49 -8.68 3.64 -3.36
C PHE A 49 -9.57 3.58 -4.59
N HIS A 50 -9.51 2.44 -5.26
CA HIS A 50 -10.38 2.10 -6.38
C HIS A 50 -10.79 0.63 -6.32
N THR A 51 -12.06 0.35 -6.59
CA THR A 51 -12.61 -0.97 -6.85
C THR A 51 -12.60 -1.36 -8.34
N LYS A 52 -12.32 -2.63 -8.63
CA LYS A 52 -12.63 -3.19 -9.95
C LYS A 52 -14.11 -3.57 -9.97
N GLN A 53 -14.89 -3.11 -10.96
CA GLN A 53 -16.29 -3.51 -11.07
C GLN A 53 -16.45 -5.03 -11.21
N ARG A 54 -17.41 -5.61 -10.49
CA ARG A 54 -17.67 -7.05 -10.50
C ARG A 54 -19.15 -7.37 -10.72
N ALA A 55 -19.39 -8.50 -11.39
CA ALA A 55 -20.73 -9.06 -11.58
C ALA A 55 -21.29 -9.77 -10.33
N SER A 56 -20.42 -10.19 -9.40
CA SER A 56 -20.79 -10.84 -8.15
C SER A 56 -19.80 -10.49 -7.03
N THR A 57 -20.34 -10.18 -5.86
CA THR A 57 -19.60 -9.96 -4.60
C THR A 57 -19.63 -11.18 -3.67
N ALA A 58 -20.22 -12.29 -4.11
CA ALA A 58 -20.29 -13.52 -3.33
C ALA A 58 -18.97 -14.34 -3.34
N THR A 59 -18.10 -14.08 -4.31
CA THR A 59 -16.83 -14.80 -4.48
C THR A 59 -15.64 -13.89 -4.23
N ILE A 60 -14.55 -14.44 -3.69
CA ILE A 60 -13.28 -13.73 -3.52
C ILE A 60 -12.71 -13.37 -4.90
N ALA A 61 -12.16 -12.15 -5.04
CA ALA A 61 -11.35 -11.76 -6.19
C ALA A 61 -10.23 -10.82 -5.77
N GLY A 62 -9.18 -10.75 -6.58
CA GLY A 62 -7.96 -10.03 -6.27
C GLY A 62 -6.93 -10.90 -5.56
N LEU A 63 -5.78 -10.29 -5.24
CA LEU A 63 -4.71 -10.92 -4.50
C LEU A 63 -5.20 -11.35 -3.11
N THR A 64 -4.82 -12.56 -2.73
CA THR A 64 -5.11 -13.13 -1.40
C THR A 64 -3.93 -12.91 -0.46
N PRO A 65 -4.13 -12.95 0.86
CA PRO A 65 -3.04 -12.86 1.83
C PRO A 65 -1.88 -13.82 1.54
N ALA A 66 -2.16 -15.08 1.17
CA ALA A 66 -1.11 -16.05 0.88
C ALA A 66 -0.26 -15.66 -0.33
N LEU A 67 -0.89 -15.24 -1.44
CA LEU A 67 -0.18 -14.84 -2.66
C LEU A 67 0.64 -13.56 -2.42
N THR A 68 0.05 -12.55 -1.79
CA THR A 68 0.75 -11.30 -1.48
C THR A 68 1.93 -11.53 -0.55
N ARG A 69 1.74 -12.32 0.53
CA ARG A 69 2.81 -12.64 1.46
C ARG A 69 3.95 -13.39 0.78
N HIS A 70 3.65 -14.29 -0.16
CA HIS A 70 4.66 -15.03 -0.90
C HIS A 70 5.42 -14.11 -1.87
N ALA A 71 4.70 -13.29 -2.65
CA ALA A 71 5.27 -12.39 -3.64
C ALA A 71 6.30 -11.43 -3.03
N TYR A 72 6.01 -10.85 -1.87
CA TYR A 72 6.93 -9.93 -1.18
C TYR A 72 7.80 -10.62 -0.10
N GLY A 73 7.68 -11.95 0.06
CA GLY A 73 8.53 -12.78 0.94
C GLY A 73 8.21 -12.74 2.44
N PHE A 74 7.06 -12.20 2.86
CA PHE A 74 6.62 -12.17 4.26
C PHE A 74 6.38 -13.55 4.87
N ASP A 75 6.10 -14.56 4.06
CA ASP A 75 5.90 -15.95 4.50
C ASP A 75 7.19 -16.62 5.01
N SER A 76 8.37 -16.10 4.64
CA SER A 76 9.65 -16.53 5.17
C SER A 76 10.04 -15.91 6.52
N ILE A 77 9.22 -14.98 7.04
CA ILE A 77 9.46 -14.29 8.31
C ILE A 77 8.57 -14.90 9.41
N ALA A 78 9.19 -15.55 10.40
CA ALA A 78 8.46 -16.22 11.48
C ALA A 78 7.79 -15.26 12.48
N ASN A 79 8.40 -14.10 12.75
CA ASN A 79 7.80 -13.05 13.55
C ASN A 79 6.82 -12.25 12.66
N GLN A 80 5.59 -12.11 13.13
CA GLN A 80 4.49 -11.52 12.37
C GLN A 80 3.89 -10.29 13.08
N GLY A 81 4.74 -9.49 13.74
CA GLY A 81 4.35 -8.24 14.39
C GLY A 81 3.97 -8.36 15.87
N ASP A 82 4.38 -9.44 16.54
CA ASP A 82 3.98 -9.71 17.93
C ASP A 82 4.39 -8.58 18.90
N GLY A 83 3.52 -8.25 19.83
CA GLY A 83 3.71 -7.18 20.81
C GLY A 83 3.63 -5.74 20.26
N MET A 84 3.47 -5.54 18.95
CA MET A 84 3.34 -4.22 18.34
C MET A 84 1.89 -3.77 18.24
N VAL A 85 1.69 -2.45 18.22
CA VAL A 85 0.41 -1.81 17.91
C VAL A 85 0.57 -1.04 16.60
N VAL A 86 -0.22 -1.41 15.60
CA VAL A 86 -0.40 -0.66 14.36
C VAL A 86 -1.71 0.09 14.47
N ALA A 87 -1.63 1.42 14.45
CA ALA A 87 -2.81 2.24 14.36
C ALA A 87 -3.17 2.51 12.90
N ILE A 88 -4.46 2.52 12.60
CA ILE A 88 -5.03 2.96 11.34
C ILE A 88 -5.86 4.21 11.66
N VAL A 89 -5.64 5.30 10.94
CA VAL A 89 -6.37 6.55 11.13
C VAL A 89 -7.19 6.83 9.88
N ASP A 90 -8.50 6.83 10.03
CA ASP A 90 -9.46 7.09 8.95
C ASP A 90 -10.58 8.02 9.41
N ALA A 91 -11.28 8.64 8.46
CA ALA A 91 -12.44 9.47 8.76
C ALA A 91 -13.73 8.67 8.82
N TYR A 92 -14.69 9.18 9.61
CA TYR A 92 -16.03 8.61 9.74
C TYR A 92 -16.03 7.21 10.38
N ASP A 93 -17.19 6.56 10.42
CA ASP A 93 -17.38 5.28 11.10
C ASP A 93 -17.62 4.12 10.13
N ASP A 94 -16.85 3.05 10.26
CA ASP A 94 -17.22 1.72 9.76
C ASP A 94 -17.97 0.92 10.86
N PRO A 95 -19.31 0.84 10.82
CA PRO A 95 -20.09 0.10 11.81
C PRO A 95 -19.75 -1.39 11.93
N LYS A 96 -19.18 -1.98 10.88
CA LYS A 96 -19.14 -3.44 10.68
C LYS A 96 -17.74 -4.02 10.58
N ILE A 97 -16.73 -3.18 10.65
CA ILE A 97 -15.32 -3.56 10.51
C ILE A 97 -14.91 -4.81 11.30
N GLU A 98 -15.30 -4.97 12.57
CA GLU A 98 -14.90 -6.15 13.34
C GLU A 98 -15.56 -7.44 12.83
N SER A 99 -16.84 -7.39 12.42
CA SER A 99 -17.50 -8.55 11.82
C SER A 99 -16.95 -8.88 10.44
N ASP A 100 -16.63 -7.86 9.66
CA ASP A 100 -16.13 -7.99 8.28
C ASP A 100 -14.69 -8.54 8.29
N LEU A 101 -13.83 -8.03 9.19
CA LEU A 101 -12.51 -8.61 9.49
C LEU A 101 -12.61 -10.08 9.91
N GLY A 102 -13.67 -10.46 10.63
CA GLY A 102 -13.96 -11.85 10.98
C GLY A 102 -14.24 -12.73 9.77
N VAL A 103 -15.01 -12.24 8.79
CA VAL A 103 -15.28 -12.95 7.53
C VAL A 103 -13.99 -13.07 6.71
N PHE A 104 -13.24 -11.99 6.55
CA PHE A 104 -11.95 -11.97 5.86
C PHE A 104 -10.96 -12.95 6.48
N SER A 105 -10.78 -12.89 7.80
CA SER A 105 -9.85 -13.75 8.52
C SER A 105 -10.21 -15.23 8.37
N ASN A 106 -11.50 -15.58 8.46
CA ASN A 106 -11.95 -16.95 8.27
C ASN A 106 -11.73 -17.43 6.82
N ALA A 107 -12.01 -16.59 5.83
CA ALA A 107 -11.83 -16.93 4.42
C ALA A 107 -10.37 -17.23 4.06
N PHE A 108 -9.42 -16.57 4.71
CA PHE A 108 -7.99 -16.72 4.46
C PHE A 108 -7.22 -17.45 5.56
N SER A 109 -7.93 -18.12 6.48
CA SER A 109 -7.33 -18.89 7.57
C SER A 109 -6.34 -18.09 8.43
N LEU A 110 -6.62 -16.80 8.63
CA LEU A 110 -5.89 -15.92 9.55
C LEU A 110 -6.40 -16.12 10.98
N PRO A 111 -5.57 -15.87 12.02
CA PRO A 111 -6.03 -15.91 13.39
C PRO A 111 -7.15 -14.88 13.61
N ALA A 112 -8.09 -15.20 14.51
CA ALA A 112 -9.14 -14.25 14.87
C ALA A 112 -8.52 -12.96 15.42
N CYS A 113 -8.97 -11.80 14.94
CA CYS A 113 -8.60 -10.51 15.49
C CYS A 113 -9.85 -9.77 15.95
N THR A 114 -10.08 -9.74 17.25
CA THR A 114 -11.32 -9.22 17.83
C THR A 114 -11.04 -8.30 19.01
N SER A 115 -12.03 -7.51 19.39
CA SER A 115 -12.04 -6.76 20.63
C SER A 115 -11.96 -7.69 21.84
N SER A 116 -12.58 -8.88 21.76
CA SER A 116 -12.63 -9.85 22.86
C SER A 116 -11.31 -10.54 23.15
N ASN A 117 -10.47 -10.78 22.14
CA ASN A 117 -9.13 -11.34 22.33
C ASN A 117 -8.03 -10.26 22.42
N GLY A 118 -8.41 -8.98 22.33
CA GLY A 118 -7.53 -7.83 22.45
C GLY A 118 -6.61 -7.61 21.24
N CYS A 119 -6.86 -8.28 20.12
CA CYS A 119 -6.15 -8.03 18.86
C CYS A 119 -6.65 -6.76 18.19
N PHE A 120 -7.98 -6.54 18.15
CA PHE A 120 -8.57 -5.35 17.54
C PHE A 120 -9.04 -4.38 18.61
N THR A 121 -8.93 -3.07 18.34
CA THR A 121 -9.54 -2.03 19.17
C THR A 121 -10.00 -0.91 18.28
N LYS A 122 -11.24 -0.47 18.49
CA LYS A 122 -11.83 0.69 17.82
C LYS A 122 -11.89 1.89 18.77
N VAL A 123 -11.39 3.04 18.32
CA VAL A 123 -11.32 4.29 19.09
C VAL A 123 -11.94 5.41 18.29
N TYR A 124 -12.82 6.19 18.91
CA TYR A 124 -13.32 7.43 18.34
C TYR A 124 -12.47 8.59 18.84
N ALA A 125 -11.79 9.31 17.95
CA ALA A 125 -10.81 10.34 18.31
C ALA A 125 -11.43 11.45 19.19
N HIS A 126 -12.65 11.86 18.88
CA HIS A 126 -13.40 12.88 19.63
C HIS A 126 -14.27 12.31 20.76
N GLY A 127 -14.11 11.02 21.10
CA GLY A 127 -14.88 10.36 22.17
C GLY A 127 -16.35 10.08 21.84
N ALA A 128 -16.80 10.42 20.63
CA ALA A 128 -18.15 10.12 20.13
C ALA A 128 -18.06 9.46 18.76
N ARG A 129 -18.95 8.49 18.52
CA ARG A 129 -19.02 7.75 17.26
C ARG A 129 -19.33 8.70 16.09
N PRO A 130 -18.48 8.77 15.05
CA PRO A 130 -18.79 9.54 13.84
C PRO A 130 -20.00 8.96 13.08
N LYS A 131 -20.51 9.72 12.09
CA LYS A 131 -21.49 9.16 11.14
C LYS A 131 -20.82 8.08 10.29
N THR A 132 -21.60 7.12 9.80
CA THR A 132 -21.12 6.17 8.79
C THR A 132 -21.01 6.85 7.42
N ASP A 133 -19.95 6.54 6.70
CA ASP A 133 -19.75 6.89 5.29
C ASP A 133 -19.29 5.64 4.55
N SER A 134 -19.98 5.25 3.47
CA SER A 134 -19.70 3.97 2.81
C SER A 134 -18.40 3.94 2.02
N GLY A 135 -17.88 5.09 1.59
CA GLY A 135 -16.57 5.14 0.94
C GLY A 135 -15.46 4.92 1.96
N TRP A 136 -15.54 5.60 3.09
CA TRP A 136 -14.58 5.40 4.18
C TRP A 136 -14.73 4.06 4.88
N ALA A 137 -15.92 3.45 4.91
CA ALA A 137 -16.07 2.09 5.44
C ALA A 137 -15.28 1.05 4.62
N LEU A 138 -15.35 1.13 3.29
CA LEU A 138 -14.57 0.24 2.42
C LEU A 138 -13.07 0.49 2.54
N GLU A 139 -12.66 1.74 2.74
CA GLU A 139 -11.27 2.10 3.03
C GLU A 139 -10.78 1.48 4.35
N ILE A 140 -11.55 1.68 5.43
CA ILE A 140 -11.26 1.11 6.74
C ILE A 140 -11.16 -0.43 6.65
N SER A 141 -12.03 -1.06 5.87
CA SER A 141 -11.97 -2.49 5.59
C SER A 141 -10.67 -2.89 4.89
N LEU A 142 -10.28 -2.20 3.82
CA LEU A 142 -8.99 -2.42 3.13
C LEU A 142 -7.82 -2.32 4.12
N ASP A 143 -7.76 -1.24 4.89
CA ASP A 143 -6.65 -0.95 5.78
C ASP A 143 -6.52 -1.99 6.91
N VAL A 144 -7.61 -2.26 7.63
CA VAL A 144 -7.61 -3.18 8.77
C VAL A 144 -7.33 -4.61 8.32
N GLU A 145 -7.98 -5.07 7.25
CA GLU A 145 -7.79 -6.42 6.73
C GLU A 145 -6.36 -6.67 6.27
N TRP A 146 -5.74 -5.69 5.61
CA TRP A 146 -4.38 -5.85 5.06
C TRP A 146 -3.26 -5.59 6.06
N VAL A 147 -3.48 -4.79 7.11
CA VAL A 147 -2.58 -4.84 8.29
C VAL A 147 -2.60 -6.25 8.88
N HIS A 148 -3.79 -6.84 9.09
CA HIS A 148 -3.93 -8.16 9.68
C HIS A 148 -3.32 -9.27 8.80
N ALA A 149 -3.52 -9.20 7.48
CA ALA A 149 -2.96 -10.15 6.53
C ALA A 149 -1.42 -10.21 6.57
N ILE A 150 -0.76 -9.07 6.69
CA ILE A 150 0.70 -8.96 6.67
C ILE A 150 1.31 -9.19 8.07
N ALA A 151 0.71 -8.63 9.12
CA ALA A 151 1.19 -8.76 10.50
C ALA A 151 0.12 -9.36 11.43
N PRO A 152 -0.28 -10.64 11.26
CA PRO A 152 -1.39 -11.26 11.99
C PRO A 152 -1.18 -11.42 13.51
N LYS A 153 0.00 -11.10 14.05
CA LYS A 153 0.27 -11.07 15.49
C LYS A 153 0.35 -9.65 16.06
N ALA A 154 0.30 -8.62 15.24
CA ALA A 154 0.20 -7.24 15.71
C ALA A 154 -1.21 -6.97 16.25
N LYS A 155 -1.29 -6.06 17.21
CA LYS A 155 -2.57 -5.47 17.60
C LYS A 155 -2.92 -4.35 16.62
N ILE A 156 -4.18 -4.28 16.24
CA ILE A 156 -4.71 -3.27 15.33
C ILE A 156 -5.57 -2.30 16.14
N MET A 157 -5.26 -1.01 16.04
CA MET A 157 -6.04 0.06 16.63
C MET A 157 -6.60 0.95 15.52
N LEU A 158 -7.88 0.80 15.21
CA LEU A 158 -8.58 1.73 14.34
C LEU A 158 -8.95 2.99 15.14
N VAL A 159 -8.48 4.15 14.70
CA VAL A 159 -8.81 5.46 15.27
C VAL A 159 -9.60 6.27 14.26
N GLU A 160 -10.90 6.40 14.50
CA GLU A 160 -11.81 7.11 13.60
C GLU A 160 -11.91 8.60 13.96
N ALA A 161 -11.61 9.43 12.98
CA ALA A 161 -11.78 10.88 13.02
C ALA A 161 -13.26 11.27 12.81
N ALA A 162 -13.65 12.41 13.39
CA ALA A 162 -15.02 12.90 13.30
C ALA A 162 -15.44 13.28 11.87
N SER A 163 -14.48 13.70 11.04
CA SER A 163 -14.65 13.99 9.62
C SER A 163 -13.34 13.83 8.85
N ALA A 164 -13.40 14.00 7.53
CA ALA A 164 -12.24 13.99 6.66
C ALA A 164 -11.45 15.32 6.65
N SER A 165 -11.72 16.23 7.57
CA SER A 165 -10.90 17.45 7.70
C SER A 165 -9.51 17.09 8.23
N PHE A 166 -8.46 17.79 7.78
CA PHE A 166 -7.12 17.58 8.32
C PHE A 166 -7.07 17.86 9.83
N SER A 167 -7.87 18.79 10.35
CA SER A 167 -7.95 19.03 11.78
C SER A 167 -8.37 17.79 12.56
N ASP A 168 -9.41 17.09 12.10
CA ASP A 168 -9.93 15.91 12.80
C ASP A 168 -9.03 14.68 12.57
N LEU A 169 -8.49 14.52 11.36
CA LEU A 169 -7.57 13.42 11.03
C LEU A 169 -6.26 13.52 11.81
N LEU A 170 -5.65 14.71 11.89
CA LEU A 170 -4.40 14.90 12.63
C LEU A 170 -4.61 14.81 14.16
N ALA A 171 -5.79 15.23 14.66
CA ALA A 171 -6.15 14.95 16.04
C ALA A 171 -6.30 13.44 16.31
N ALA A 172 -6.81 12.66 15.36
CA ALA A 172 -6.87 11.20 15.45
C ALA A 172 -5.46 10.56 15.42
N VAL A 173 -4.53 11.10 14.62
CA VAL A 173 -3.11 10.72 14.64
C VAL A 173 -2.51 10.92 16.05
N ASP A 174 -2.73 12.08 16.67
CA ASP A 174 -2.24 12.35 18.03
C ASP A 174 -2.84 11.37 19.07
N VAL A 175 -4.13 11.01 18.91
CA VAL A 175 -4.79 10.00 19.76
C VAL A 175 -4.15 8.63 19.58
N ALA A 176 -3.83 8.24 18.35
CA ALA A 176 -3.15 6.98 18.05
C ALA A 176 -1.79 6.90 18.76
N VAL A 177 -0.97 7.94 18.61
CA VAL A 177 0.34 8.07 19.28
C VAL A 177 0.18 7.98 20.80
N LYS A 178 -0.72 8.77 21.38
CA LYS A 178 -0.97 8.80 22.83
C LYS A 178 -1.43 7.46 23.39
N ARG A 179 -2.06 6.62 22.57
CA ARG A 179 -2.52 5.27 22.93
C ARG A 179 -1.49 4.17 22.68
N GLY A 180 -0.26 4.54 22.31
CA GLY A 180 0.87 3.61 22.23
C GLY A 180 1.05 2.95 20.86
N ALA A 181 0.55 3.58 19.78
CA ALA A 181 0.87 3.15 18.43
C ALA A 181 2.40 3.19 18.21
N SER A 182 2.95 2.12 17.64
CA SER A 182 4.34 2.08 17.18
C SER A 182 4.47 2.42 15.69
N VAL A 183 3.36 2.29 14.97
CA VAL A 183 3.20 2.64 13.56
C VAL A 183 1.79 3.22 13.38
N VAL A 184 1.64 4.26 12.57
CA VAL A 184 0.36 4.87 12.20
C VAL A 184 0.24 4.83 10.67
N SER A 185 -0.73 4.06 10.17
CA SER A 185 -1.13 4.01 8.77
C SER A 185 -2.15 5.11 8.48
N MET A 186 -1.96 5.83 7.39
CA MET A 186 -2.77 6.96 6.95
C MET A 186 -3.08 6.82 5.47
N SER A 187 -4.14 6.09 5.13
CA SER A 187 -4.60 5.94 3.76
C SER A 187 -5.53 7.10 3.36
N PHE A 188 -5.02 8.33 3.51
CA PHE A 188 -5.74 9.53 3.13
C PHE A 188 -4.79 10.60 2.58
N GLY A 189 -5.31 11.43 1.69
CA GLY A 189 -4.54 12.51 1.08
C GLY A 189 -5.40 13.68 0.61
N GLY A 190 -4.80 14.86 0.58
CA GLY A 190 -5.34 16.07 -0.02
C GLY A 190 -4.24 16.87 -0.72
N ASN A 191 -4.60 17.86 -1.53
CA ASN A 191 -3.59 18.66 -2.23
C ASN A 191 -2.62 19.30 -1.23
N GLU A 192 -1.35 19.43 -1.64
CA GLU A 192 -0.40 20.26 -0.90
C GLU A 192 -0.92 21.70 -0.74
N PHE A 193 -0.54 22.34 0.37
CA PHE A 193 -0.91 23.71 0.67
C PHE A 193 0.18 24.49 1.40
N SER A 194 0.22 25.80 1.19
CA SER A 194 1.33 26.68 1.61
C SER A 194 1.67 26.71 3.10
N SER A 195 0.81 26.18 3.97
CA SER A 195 1.02 26.15 5.43
C SER A 195 1.09 24.73 5.99
N GLU A 196 1.26 23.72 5.14
CA GLU A 196 1.24 22.31 5.57
C GLU A 196 2.41 21.93 6.48
N THR A 197 3.58 22.53 6.27
CA THR A 197 4.75 22.45 7.17
C THR A 197 4.43 22.71 8.65
N SER A 198 3.37 23.47 8.97
CA SER A 198 2.95 23.71 10.35
C SER A 198 2.31 22.49 11.03
N PHE A 199 1.90 21.48 10.25
CA PHE A 199 1.31 20.23 10.73
C PHE A 199 2.33 19.10 10.85
N ASP A 200 3.55 19.25 10.34
CA ASP A 200 4.59 18.20 10.40
C ASP A 200 4.95 17.76 11.83
N GLY A 201 4.71 18.63 12.82
CA GLY A 201 4.89 18.29 14.23
C GLY A 201 4.07 17.07 14.70
N HIS A 202 2.95 16.77 14.04
CA HIS A 202 2.13 15.57 14.32
C HIS A 202 2.88 14.26 14.01
N PHE A 203 3.84 14.31 13.08
CA PHE A 203 4.57 13.15 12.58
C PHE A 203 6.00 13.05 13.14
N SER A 204 6.43 14.02 13.95
CA SER A 204 7.77 14.06 14.54
C SER A 204 7.79 13.46 15.94
N VAL A 205 7.47 12.15 16.04
CA VAL A 205 7.40 11.43 17.31
C VAL A 205 8.40 10.28 17.34
N ALA A 206 9.33 10.32 18.29
CA ALA A 206 10.32 9.25 18.48
C ALA A 206 9.63 7.91 18.81
N GLY A 207 10.08 6.83 18.17
CA GLY A 207 9.55 5.48 18.35
C GLY A 207 8.26 5.18 17.58
N VAL A 208 7.75 6.15 16.81
CA VAL A 208 6.56 5.97 15.96
C VAL A 208 6.95 6.16 14.50
N THR A 209 6.45 5.29 13.63
CA THR A 209 6.54 5.47 12.18
C THR A 209 5.19 5.90 11.63
N PHE A 210 5.18 6.93 10.80
CA PHE A 210 3.99 7.38 10.09
C PHE A 210 4.12 6.98 8.62
N VAL A 211 3.09 6.36 8.08
CA VAL A 211 3.07 5.85 6.70
C VAL A 211 1.82 6.37 6.01
N ALA A 212 1.96 6.94 4.82
CA ALA A 212 0.82 7.47 4.07
C ALA A 212 0.82 7.05 2.60
N SER A 213 -0.37 6.81 2.06
CA SER A 213 -0.62 6.62 0.63
C SER A 213 -0.23 7.87 -0.16
N SER A 214 0.49 7.73 -1.27
CA SER A 214 0.96 8.89 -2.05
C SER A 214 -0.10 9.55 -2.93
N GLY A 215 -1.23 8.89 -3.16
CA GLY A 215 -2.34 9.37 -3.97
C GLY A 215 -2.60 8.51 -5.21
N ASP A 216 -3.75 8.77 -5.85
CA ASP A 216 -4.35 7.89 -6.86
C ASP A 216 -4.75 8.67 -8.13
N SER A 217 -4.04 9.76 -8.44
CA SER A 217 -4.40 10.67 -9.54
C SER A 217 -3.23 10.95 -10.47
N GLY A 218 -2.27 10.02 -10.51
CA GLY A 218 -1.05 10.13 -11.29
C GLY A 218 -0.13 11.22 -10.72
N THR A 219 0.56 11.93 -11.60
CA THR A 219 1.55 12.94 -11.22
C THR A 219 0.98 14.04 -10.32
N GLY A 220 1.63 14.23 -9.18
CA GLY A 220 1.26 15.20 -8.17
C GLY A 220 1.59 14.69 -6.77
N THR A 221 1.79 15.62 -5.85
CA THR A 221 2.06 15.35 -4.43
C THR A 221 0.81 15.66 -3.61
N GLU A 222 0.58 14.87 -2.57
CA GLU A 222 -0.53 15.04 -1.61
C GLU A 222 0.02 15.09 -0.17
N TYR A 223 -0.64 15.83 0.72
CA TYR A 223 -0.37 15.83 2.16
C TYR A 223 -1.32 14.85 2.87
N PRO A 224 -0.87 14.04 3.84
CA PRO A 224 0.40 14.09 4.56
C PRO A 224 1.56 13.33 3.93
N ALA A 225 1.35 12.64 2.80
CA ALA A 225 2.42 11.91 2.12
C ALA A 225 3.62 12.81 1.75
N ALA A 226 3.42 14.10 1.50
CA ALA A 226 4.49 15.05 1.26
C ALA A 226 5.32 15.43 2.50
N SER A 227 4.84 15.16 3.72
CA SER A 227 5.60 15.49 4.93
C SER A 227 6.98 14.78 4.95
N PRO A 228 8.07 15.46 5.36
CA PRO A 228 9.40 14.87 5.45
C PRO A 228 9.55 13.85 6.60
N TYR A 229 8.55 13.73 7.48
CA TYR A 229 8.52 12.78 8.59
C TYR A 229 7.66 11.54 8.32
N VAL A 230 7.02 11.49 7.16
CA VAL A 230 6.09 10.41 6.76
C VAL A 230 6.74 9.58 5.67
N VAL A 231 6.66 8.26 5.79
CA VAL A 231 7.01 7.33 4.71
C VAL A 231 5.86 7.32 3.71
N SER A 232 6.10 7.84 2.51
CA SER A 232 5.12 7.84 1.44
C SER A 232 5.17 6.56 0.60
N VAL A 233 4.02 5.95 0.37
CA VAL A 233 3.88 4.69 -0.39
C VAL A 233 3.13 4.96 -1.69
N GLY A 234 3.82 4.78 -2.81
CA GLY A 234 3.24 4.81 -4.14
C GLY A 234 2.80 3.46 -4.67
N GLY A 235 2.42 3.44 -5.94
CA GLY A 235 1.70 2.34 -6.56
C GLY A 235 2.43 1.67 -7.72
N THR A 236 2.37 0.34 -7.71
CA THR A 236 2.82 -0.53 -8.80
C THR A 236 1.66 -1.35 -9.35
N THR A 237 1.92 -2.04 -10.46
CA THR A 237 1.12 -3.15 -10.97
C THR A 237 1.96 -4.41 -10.81
N LEU A 238 1.60 -5.27 -9.86
CA LEU A 238 2.28 -6.53 -9.59
C LEU A 238 1.91 -7.60 -10.62
N SER A 239 2.95 -8.28 -11.12
CA SER A 239 2.83 -9.55 -11.83
C SER A 239 3.39 -10.66 -10.94
N SER A 240 2.56 -11.67 -10.67
CA SER A 240 2.96 -12.90 -9.99
C SER A 240 2.51 -14.12 -10.80
N ASP A 241 3.18 -15.25 -10.61
CA ASP A 241 2.75 -16.51 -11.21
C ASP A 241 1.64 -17.19 -10.40
N SER A 242 1.14 -18.34 -10.86
CA SER A 242 0.07 -19.06 -10.19
C SER A 242 0.45 -19.66 -8.84
N ALA A 243 1.74 -19.74 -8.51
CA ALA A 243 2.24 -20.13 -7.19
C ALA A 243 2.44 -18.92 -6.27
N GLY A 244 2.23 -17.70 -6.77
CA GLY A 244 2.44 -16.45 -6.04
C GLY A 244 3.88 -15.96 -6.07
N ASN A 245 4.76 -16.56 -6.89
CA ASN A 245 6.13 -16.06 -7.00
C ASN A 245 6.11 -14.67 -7.65
N TYR A 246 6.96 -13.78 -7.15
CA TYR A 246 7.20 -12.49 -7.77
C TYR A 246 7.76 -12.68 -9.19
N VAL A 247 7.12 -12.07 -10.19
CA VAL A 247 7.61 -12.04 -11.57
C VAL A 247 8.16 -10.66 -11.92
N GLY A 248 7.49 -9.60 -11.50
CA GLY A 248 7.91 -8.22 -11.76
C GLY A 248 6.83 -7.21 -11.41
N GLU A 249 7.21 -5.94 -11.46
CA GLU A 249 6.31 -4.80 -11.26
C GLU A 249 6.56 -3.73 -12.32
N ALA A 250 5.50 -3.01 -12.68
CA ALA A 250 5.58 -1.77 -13.43
C ALA A 250 4.90 -0.65 -12.62
N ALA A 251 5.32 0.60 -12.82
CA ALA A 251 4.66 1.74 -12.22
C ALA A 251 3.17 1.78 -12.61
N TRP A 252 2.30 1.93 -11.61
CA TRP A 252 0.87 2.12 -11.86
C TRP A 252 0.61 3.55 -12.31
N SER A 253 -0.17 3.72 -13.38
CA SER A 253 -0.45 5.05 -13.93
C SER A 253 -1.22 5.97 -12.98
N GLY A 254 -1.93 5.41 -12.01
CA GLY A 254 -2.61 6.17 -10.96
C GLY A 254 -1.68 6.59 -9.80
N SER A 255 -0.47 6.04 -9.70
CA SER A 255 0.44 6.29 -8.58
C SER A 255 0.71 7.79 -8.38
N GLY A 256 0.34 8.30 -7.21
CA GLY A 256 0.70 9.63 -6.73
C GLY A 256 2.21 9.76 -6.60
N GLY A 257 2.76 10.85 -7.10
CA GLY A 257 4.20 11.01 -7.11
C GLY A 257 4.68 12.23 -7.89
N GLY A 258 5.78 12.80 -7.45
CA GLY A 258 6.33 14.03 -7.99
C GLY A 258 7.25 14.74 -7.01
N VAL A 259 7.48 16.02 -7.29
CA VAL A 259 8.31 16.90 -6.48
C VAL A 259 7.40 17.83 -5.68
N SER A 260 7.54 17.82 -4.36
CA SER A 260 6.79 18.71 -3.48
C SER A 260 7.03 20.17 -3.84
N THR A 261 5.96 20.96 -3.79
CA THR A 261 6.05 22.42 -4.00
C THR A 261 6.34 23.17 -2.70
N THR A 262 5.96 22.61 -1.55
CA THR A 262 6.11 23.23 -0.23
C THR A 262 7.29 22.69 0.55
N GLU A 263 7.39 21.37 0.67
CA GLU A 263 8.29 20.67 1.60
C GLU A 263 9.74 20.62 1.09
N ALA A 264 10.67 20.84 2.02
CA ALA A 264 12.09 20.79 1.76
C ALA A 264 12.59 19.35 1.63
N GLU A 265 13.68 19.15 0.88
CA GLU A 265 14.31 17.83 0.78
C GLU A 265 14.78 17.34 2.16
N PRO A 266 14.32 16.18 2.63
CA PRO A 266 14.78 15.57 3.88
C PRO A 266 16.14 14.88 3.73
N ALA A 267 16.81 14.67 4.87
CA ALA A 267 18.19 14.17 4.91
C ALA A 267 18.38 12.81 4.22
N GLY A 268 17.42 11.89 4.33
CA GLY A 268 17.44 10.61 3.63
C GLY A 268 17.57 10.74 2.10
N GLN A 269 16.82 11.66 1.48
CA GLN A 269 16.87 11.91 0.04
C GLN A 269 18.16 12.63 -0.37
N THR A 270 18.63 13.58 0.43
CA THR A 270 19.94 14.22 0.20
C THR A 270 21.06 13.19 0.25
N ALA A 271 20.92 12.18 1.10
CA ALA A 271 21.87 11.08 1.14
C ALA A 271 21.79 10.23 -0.14
N TRP A 272 20.62 9.82 -0.59
CA TRP A 272 20.42 8.90 -1.73
C TRP A 272 20.60 9.51 -3.15
N PRO A 273 21.00 10.78 -3.24
CA PRO A 273 20.45 11.80 -4.16
C PRO A 273 19.23 11.43 -5.03
N ILE A 274 18.17 12.24 -4.94
CA ILE A 274 17.02 12.20 -5.86
C ILE A 274 17.24 13.09 -7.11
N PRO A 275 16.50 12.88 -8.21
CA PRO A 275 16.75 13.59 -9.47
C PRO A 275 16.58 15.12 -9.40
N VAL A 276 15.68 15.62 -8.55
CA VAL A 276 15.46 17.05 -8.29
C VAL A 276 15.79 17.35 -6.83
N ALA A 277 16.96 17.93 -6.59
CA ALA A 277 17.41 18.32 -5.26
C ALA A 277 16.68 19.57 -4.72
N GLY A 278 16.69 19.72 -3.40
CA GLY A 278 16.16 20.85 -2.65
C GLY A 278 14.67 20.78 -2.30
N LYS A 279 13.96 19.76 -2.80
CA LYS A 279 12.53 19.53 -2.53
C LYS A 279 12.24 18.08 -2.19
N ARG A 280 11.22 17.85 -1.35
CA ARG A 280 10.78 16.49 -0.98
C ARG A 280 10.26 15.75 -2.21
N GLY A 281 10.86 14.62 -2.53
CA GLY A 281 10.40 13.71 -3.56
C GLY A 281 9.36 12.73 -3.03
N VAL A 282 8.28 12.49 -3.76
CA VAL A 282 7.21 11.53 -3.43
C VAL A 282 7.09 10.52 -4.59
N PRO A 283 6.85 9.22 -4.32
CA PRO A 283 6.80 8.57 -3.00
C PRO A 283 8.22 8.22 -2.49
N ASP A 284 8.31 7.54 -1.34
CA ASP A 284 9.57 7.01 -0.81
C ASP A 284 9.78 5.53 -1.18
N VAL A 285 8.69 4.78 -1.20
CA VAL A 285 8.62 3.35 -1.55
C VAL A 285 7.33 3.09 -2.30
N SER A 286 7.11 1.86 -2.77
CA SER A 286 5.87 1.50 -3.45
C SER A 286 5.35 0.11 -3.08
N TYR A 287 4.14 -0.20 -3.51
CA TYR A 287 3.48 -1.48 -3.36
C TYR A 287 2.43 -1.66 -4.48
N ASP A 288 1.92 -2.87 -4.70
CA ASP A 288 0.83 -3.06 -5.66
C ASP A 288 -0.36 -2.15 -5.29
N ALA A 289 -0.87 -1.45 -6.31
CA ALA A 289 -1.95 -0.48 -6.19
C ALA A 289 -2.88 -0.49 -7.41
N ASN A 290 -2.53 -1.17 -8.50
CA ASN A 290 -3.42 -1.19 -9.66
C ASN A 290 -4.67 -2.05 -9.36
N PRO A 291 -5.91 -1.54 -9.47
CA PRO A 291 -7.13 -2.32 -9.21
C PRO A 291 -7.27 -3.56 -10.09
N SER A 292 -6.55 -3.60 -11.22
CA SER A 292 -6.50 -4.76 -12.11
C SER A 292 -5.76 -5.95 -11.50
N SER A 293 -4.71 -5.68 -10.71
CA SER A 293 -3.95 -6.63 -9.88
C SER A 293 -4.32 -6.57 -8.39
N GLY A 294 -5.27 -5.71 -8.02
CA GLY A 294 -5.55 -5.37 -6.62
C GLY A 294 -6.05 -6.51 -5.73
N PHE A 295 -6.33 -6.17 -4.49
CA PHE A 295 -6.49 -7.04 -3.35
C PHE A 295 -7.93 -7.46 -3.10
N ALA A 296 -8.11 -8.66 -2.55
CA ALA A 296 -9.39 -9.06 -1.97
C ALA A 296 -9.66 -8.23 -0.71
N VAL A 297 -10.87 -7.66 -0.60
CA VAL A 297 -11.36 -6.94 0.58
C VAL A 297 -12.80 -7.35 0.83
N TYR A 298 -13.20 -7.53 2.09
CA TYR A 298 -14.59 -7.79 2.44
C TYR A 298 -15.21 -6.59 3.18
N ASP A 299 -16.32 -6.07 2.68
CA ASP A 299 -17.07 -4.99 3.35
C ASP A 299 -18.57 -5.24 3.19
N SER A 300 -19.29 -5.33 4.30
CA SER A 300 -20.74 -5.53 4.31
C SER A 300 -21.55 -4.23 4.51
N VAL A 301 -20.89 -3.07 4.54
CA VAL A 301 -21.47 -1.75 4.29
C VAL A 301 -21.59 -1.55 2.77
N ALA A 302 -22.76 -1.10 2.32
CA ALA A 302 -23.00 -1.01 0.88
C ALA A 302 -22.26 0.19 0.25
N TYR A 303 -21.31 -0.09 -0.63
CA TYR A 303 -20.60 0.88 -1.45
C TYR A 303 -21.06 0.79 -2.91
N GLN A 304 -21.56 1.89 -3.48
CA GLN A 304 -22.08 1.95 -4.84
C GLN A 304 -23.10 0.84 -5.19
N GLY A 305 -23.94 0.46 -4.22
CA GLY A 305 -24.96 -0.59 -4.38
C GLY A 305 -24.42 -2.03 -4.29
N GLN A 306 -23.16 -2.22 -3.95
CA GLN A 306 -22.51 -3.52 -3.75
C GLN A 306 -22.08 -3.71 -2.29
N ALA A 307 -22.06 -4.95 -1.81
CA ALA A 307 -21.55 -5.35 -0.50
C ALA A 307 -21.06 -6.80 -0.56
N GLY A 308 -20.07 -7.17 0.26
CA GLY A 308 -19.40 -8.46 0.26
C GLY A 308 -17.94 -8.33 -0.21
N TRP A 309 -17.50 -9.22 -1.10
CA TRP A 309 -16.14 -9.23 -1.61
C TRP A 309 -15.91 -8.20 -2.73
N PHE A 310 -14.97 -7.30 -2.51
CA PHE A 310 -14.42 -6.36 -3.48
C PHE A 310 -13.03 -6.80 -3.95
N GLN A 311 -12.66 -6.33 -5.15
CA GLN A 311 -11.26 -6.27 -5.56
C GLN A 311 -10.86 -4.79 -5.53
N VAL A 312 -9.91 -4.42 -4.67
CA VAL A 312 -9.56 -3.04 -4.36
C VAL A 312 -8.07 -2.80 -4.65
N GLY A 313 -7.76 -1.71 -5.33
CA GLY A 313 -6.43 -1.15 -5.46
C GLY A 313 -6.42 0.29 -4.95
N GLY A 314 -5.38 1.02 -5.32
CA GLY A 314 -5.02 2.34 -4.84
C GLY A 314 -3.82 2.29 -3.93
N THR A 315 -3.13 3.42 -3.80
CA THR A 315 -1.99 3.58 -2.88
C THR A 315 -2.38 3.39 -1.42
N SER A 316 -3.68 3.52 -1.11
CA SER A 316 -4.28 3.07 0.14
C SER A 316 -3.97 1.62 0.48
N ALA A 317 -3.82 0.71 -0.49
CA ALA A 317 -3.47 -0.67 -0.16
C ALA A 317 -2.01 -0.79 0.31
N GLY A 318 -1.13 0.10 -0.14
CA GLY A 318 0.30 0.06 0.18
C GLY A 318 0.62 0.57 1.58
N ALA A 319 -0.02 1.66 2.04
CA ALA A 319 0.20 2.25 3.36
C ALA A 319 0.02 1.27 4.56
N PRO A 320 -1.08 0.50 4.68
CA PRO A 320 -1.28 -0.46 5.76
C PRO A 320 -0.30 -1.63 5.67
N GLN A 321 0.05 -2.09 4.46
CA GLN A 321 0.97 -3.21 4.27
C GLN A 321 2.42 -2.83 4.61
N TRP A 322 2.86 -1.63 4.25
CA TRP A 322 4.14 -1.08 4.71
C TRP A 322 4.13 -0.81 6.21
N SER A 323 3.00 -0.35 6.78
CA SER A 323 2.86 -0.20 8.23
C SER A 323 3.03 -1.53 8.97
N ALA A 324 2.45 -2.61 8.44
CA ALA A 324 2.63 -3.97 8.95
C ALA A 324 4.07 -4.48 8.79
N LEU A 325 4.77 -4.17 7.69
CA LEU A 325 6.20 -4.47 7.53
C LEU A 325 7.04 -3.81 8.63
N VAL A 326 6.79 -2.53 8.91
CA VAL A 326 7.50 -1.80 9.97
C VAL A 326 7.18 -2.39 11.34
N ALA A 327 5.93 -2.81 11.59
CA ALA A 327 5.56 -3.50 12.82
C ALA A 327 6.31 -4.83 12.98
N ILE A 328 6.44 -5.63 11.92
CA ILE A 328 7.25 -6.86 11.94
C ILE A 328 8.71 -6.54 12.30
N ALA A 329 9.30 -5.51 11.68
CA ALA A 329 10.65 -5.07 12.02
C ALA A 329 10.77 -4.61 13.48
N ASN A 330 9.82 -3.82 13.98
CA ASN A 330 9.82 -3.37 15.37
C ASN A 330 9.65 -4.53 16.37
N SER A 331 8.84 -5.53 16.05
CA SER A 331 8.70 -6.73 16.88
C SER A 331 10.02 -7.50 16.99
N LEU A 332 10.73 -7.68 15.87
CA LEU A 332 12.05 -8.32 15.86
C LEU A 332 13.10 -7.47 16.58
N ARG A 333 13.03 -6.14 16.46
CA ARG A 333 13.89 -5.22 17.22
C ARG A 333 13.68 -5.38 18.73
N MET A 334 12.44 -5.43 19.18
CA MET A 334 12.10 -5.66 20.58
C MET A 334 12.60 -7.02 21.08
N ALA A 335 12.46 -8.08 20.28
CA ALA A 335 13.02 -9.39 20.59
C ALA A 335 14.56 -9.38 20.70
N ALA A 336 15.22 -8.46 20.00
CA ALA A 336 16.66 -8.21 20.08
C ALA A 336 17.06 -7.18 21.17
N GLY A 337 16.13 -6.76 22.04
CA GLY A 337 16.39 -5.78 23.10
C GLY A 337 16.56 -4.33 22.62
N LYS A 338 16.14 -4.03 21.37
CA LYS A 338 16.15 -2.69 20.79
C LYS A 338 14.78 -2.03 20.91
N ARG A 339 14.77 -0.70 20.82
CA ARG A 339 13.53 0.10 20.74
C ARG A 339 12.94 0.05 19.33
N SER A 340 11.65 0.34 19.21
CA SER A 340 11.00 0.63 17.92
C SER A 340 11.77 1.69 17.14
N LEU A 341 11.71 1.59 15.81
CA LEU A 341 12.37 2.52 14.91
C LEU A 341 11.92 3.96 15.19
N SER A 342 12.88 4.88 15.11
CA SER A 342 12.66 6.32 15.05
C SER A 342 13.31 6.81 13.75
N GLY A 343 12.67 7.74 13.04
CA GLY A 343 13.18 8.21 11.75
C GLY A 343 13.24 7.10 10.70
N THR A 344 12.20 6.26 10.62
CA THR A 344 12.12 5.15 9.64
C THR A 344 12.31 5.63 8.21
N TYR A 345 11.88 6.86 7.91
CA TYR A 345 12.21 7.59 6.69
C TYR A 345 13.71 7.50 6.34
N ASP A 346 14.58 8.07 7.17
CA ASP A 346 16.04 8.08 6.94
C ASP A 346 16.63 6.67 6.98
N ALA A 347 16.03 5.77 7.77
CA ALA A 347 16.45 4.38 7.83
C ALA A 347 16.28 3.68 6.48
N LEU A 348 15.16 3.89 5.76
CA LEU A 348 14.91 3.30 4.44
C LEU A 348 15.96 3.74 3.41
N TYR A 349 16.24 5.04 3.33
CA TYR A 349 17.29 5.55 2.42
C TYR A 349 18.68 5.06 2.80
N THR A 350 18.95 4.89 4.10
CA THR A 350 20.20 4.25 4.54
C THR A 350 20.28 2.79 4.14
N VAL A 351 19.18 2.03 4.22
CA VAL A 351 19.13 0.66 3.72
C VAL A 351 19.33 0.64 2.20
N GLY A 352 18.64 1.51 1.46
CA GLY A 352 18.81 1.68 0.02
C GLY A 352 20.28 1.80 -0.34
N LYS A 353 21.02 2.74 0.27
CA LYS A 353 22.46 2.92 0.01
C LYS A 353 23.31 1.67 0.16
N ASN A 354 22.97 0.80 1.10
CA ASN A 354 23.82 -0.32 1.50
C ASN A 354 23.36 -1.67 0.89
N ALA A 355 22.09 -1.78 0.51
CA ALA A 355 21.46 -3.05 0.17
C ALA A 355 20.32 -2.92 -0.85
N TYR A 356 20.33 -1.88 -1.73
CA TYR A 356 19.24 -1.60 -2.66
C TYR A 356 18.70 -2.84 -3.39
N GLY A 357 19.57 -3.49 -4.18
CA GLY A 357 19.17 -4.61 -5.04
C GLY A 357 18.84 -5.92 -4.30
N SER A 358 18.94 -5.96 -2.97
CA SER A 358 18.48 -7.10 -2.17
C SER A 358 17.32 -6.76 -1.23
N ALA A 359 17.14 -5.50 -0.85
CA ALA A 359 16.10 -5.05 0.06
C ALA A 359 14.85 -4.50 -0.66
N PHE A 360 14.99 -4.10 -1.94
CA PHE A 360 13.90 -3.54 -2.73
C PHE A 360 13.81 -4.20 -4.10
N HIS A 361 12.60 -4.33 -4.62
CA HIS A 361 12.35 -4.60 -6.02
C HIS A 361 12.31 -3.26 -6.77
N ASP A 362 13.34 -3.01 -7.58
CA ASP A 362 13.50 -1.79 -8.37
C ASP A 362 12.52 -1.78 -9.57
N VAL A 363 11.61 -0.80 -9.62
CA VAL A 363 10.57 -0.72 -10.65
C VAL A 363 11.02 0.21 -11.77
N THR A 364 11.43 -0.35 -12.90
CA THR A 364 12.12 0.44 -13.93
C THR A 364 11.28 0.75 -15.17
N THR A 365 9.98 0.46 -15.15
CA THR A 365 9.08 0.65 -16.31
C THR A 365 7.73 1.22 -15.91
N GLY A 366 7.07 1.92 -16.84
CA GLY A 366 5.77 2.57 -16.64
C GLY A 366 5.90 4.07 -16.29
N SER A 367 4.76 4.75 -16.19
CA SER A 367 4.69 6.18 -15.86
C SER A 367 3.38 6.53 -15.18
N ASN A 368 3.37 7.59 -14.37
CA ASN A 368 2.15 8.16 -13.76
C ASN A 368 1.65 9.44 -14.47
N GLY A 369 2.23 9.77 -15.62
CA GLY A 369 1.90 10.97 -16.39
C GLY A 369 2.83 11.20 -17.57
N THR A 370 2.87 12.45 -18.07
CA THR A 370 3.58 12.84 -19.30
C THR A 370 4.70 13.88 -19.10
N CYS A 371 5.14 14.10 -17.86
CA CYS A 371 6.14 15.11 -17.46
C CYS A 371 7.60 14.64 -17.57
N GLY A 372 7.92 13.74 -18.50
CA GLY A 372 9.28 13.24 -18.71
C GLY A 372 9.80 12.42 -17.52
N SER A 373 11.03 12.68 -17.09
CA SER A 373 11.71 11.90 -16.04
C SER A 373 11.05 12.01 -14.66
N VAL A 374 10.27 13.05 -14.39
CA VAL A 374 9.51 13.16 -13.13
C VAL A 374 8.30 12.23 -13.10
N CYS A 375 7.84 11.79 -14.27
CA CYS A 375 6.65 10.94 -14.39
C CYS A 375 6.98 9.48 -14.74
N SER A 376 8.26 9.16 -14.97
CA SER A 376 8.66 7.88 -15.53
C SER A 376 9.40 7.07 -14.47
N ALA A 377 9.06 5.79 -14.36
CA ALA A 377 9.83 4.87 -13.54
C ALA A 377 11.23 4.67 -14.17
N ALA A 378 12.24 4.50 -13.33
CA ALA A 378 13.64 4.39 -13.77
C ALA A 378 14.44 3.54 -12.77
N GLY A 379 15.66 3.13 -13.16
CA GLY A 379 16.52 2.40 -12.22
C GLY A 379 16.96 3.27 -11.05
N GLY A 380 16.85 2.75 -9.83
CA GLY A 380 17.11 3.50 -8.60
C GLY A 380 15.87 4.26 -8.13
N TYR A 381 16.06 5.43 -7.49
CA TYR A 381 14.90 6.23 -7.08
C TYR A 381 14.26 6.94 -8.27
N ASP A 382 12.94 6.83 -8.34
CA ASP A 382 12.09 7.65 -9.20
C ASP A 382 10.88 8.22 -8.45
N TYR A 383 10.23 9.21 -9.05
CA TYR A 383 9.07 9.91 -8.46
C TYR A 383 7.74 9.20 -8.69
N VAL A 384 7.75 7.92 -9.11
CA VAL A 384 6.52 7.14 -9.30
C VAL A 384 6.44 6.00 -8.29
N THR A 385 7.57 5.37 -8.01
CA THR A 385 7.69 4.16 -7.18
C THR A 385 8.73 4.26 -6.07
N GLY A 386 9.44 5.40 -5.98
CA GLY A 386 10.41 5.67 -4.93
C GLY A 386 11.60 4.72 -5.02
N LEU A 387 11.97 4.11 -3.89
CA LEU A 387 12.95 3.03 -3.83
C LEU A 387 12.41 1.67 -4.33
N GLY A 388 11.15 1.60 -4.76
CA GLY A 388 10.50 0.35 -5.16
C GLY A 388 9.75 -0.36 -4.03
N SER A 389 9.35 -1.60 -4.30
CA SER A 389 8.57 -2.42 -3.37
C SER A 389 9.47 -3.29 -2.47
N PRO A 390 8.99 -3.82 -1.34
CA PRO A 390 9.86 -4.47 -0.37
C PRO A 390 10.22 -5.91 -0.78
N VAL A 391 11.50 -6.24 -0.67
CA VAL A 391 11.94 -7.63 -0.45
C VAL A 391 11.91 -7.87 1.05
N ALA A 392 10.77 -8.27 1.60
CA ALA A 392 10.50 -8.20 3.03
C ALA A 392 11.58 -8.86 3.92
N PRO A 393 12.12 -10.06 3.60
CA PRO A 393 13.10 -10.71 4.47
C PRO A 393 14.38 -9.90 4.63
N ALA A 394 14.92 -9.38 3.53
CA ALA A 394 16.15 -8.60 3.53
C ALA A 394 15.93 -7.22 4.16
N LEU A 395 14.82 -6.55 3.79
CA LEU A 395 14.51 -5.22 4.29
C LEU A 395 14.24 -5.22 5.80
N VAL A 396 13.42 -6.16 6.28
CA VAL A 396 13.14 -6.30 7.72
C VAL A 396 14.43 -6.53 8.50
N GLN A 397 15.32 -7.41 8.05
CA GLN A 397 16.60 -7.63 8.72
C GLN A 397 17.48 -6.38 8.71
N ALA A 398 17.52 -5.64 7.60
CA ALA A 398 18.27 -4.39 7.52
C ALA A 398 17.73 -3.31 8.48
N LEU A 399 16.41 -3.22 8.64
CA LEU A 399 15.73 -2.35 9.61
C LEU A 399 15.98 -2.79 11.06
N VAL A 400 16.00 -4.09 11.34
CA VAL A 400 16.37 -4.64 12.66
C VAL A 400 17.82 -4.30 13.01
N ALA A 401 18.72 -4.30 12.02
CA ALA A 401 20.14 -3.99 12.22
C ALA A 401 20.40 -2.51 12.56
N ARG A 402 19.47 -1.59 12.26
CA ARG A 402 19.62 -0.17 12.62
C ARG A 402 19.79 0.02 14.13
N PRO A 403 20.51 1.08 14.57
CA PRO A 403 20.66 1.41 15.99
C PRO A 403 19.34 1.49 16.75
#